data_AF-A0A2N3G8V8-F1
#
_entry.id   AF-A0A2N3G8V8-F1
#
_cell.length_a   1.000
_cell.length_b   1.000
_cell.length_c   1.000
_cell.angle_alpha   90.00
_cell.angle_beta   90.00
_cell.angle_gamma   90.00
#
_symmetry.space_group_name_H-M   'P 1'
#
loop_
_entity.id
_entity.type
_entity.pdbx_description
1 polymer ?
#
loop_
_entity_poly.entity_id
_entity_poly.type
_entity_poly.pdbx_seq_one_letter_code
_entity_poly.pdbx_strand_id
1 'polypeptide(L)'
;MLTPEYIVPLKARAWIDLTDRHERGEAVSRDDIKKHRNDIIRLSQLISPGARIALPYAIGGDLKEFVARALHDGAEPKAFGVIGMTLQDVRSLLDAVYDLPGMASE
;
A
#
# COMPACT_ATOMS: atom_id res chain seq x y z
N MET A 1 1.62 -2.25 20.59
CA MET A 1 2.29 -1.74 19.37
C MET A 1 1.54 -2.35 18.20
N LEU A 2 1.11 -1.55 17.21
CA LEU A 2 0.45 -2.11 16.02
C LEU A 2 1.48 -2.89 15.20
N THR A 3 1.09 -4.05 14.69
CA THR A 3 1.95 -4.85 13.80
C THR A 3 1.86 -4.32 12.36
N PRO A 4 2.86 -4.59 11.50
CA PRO A 4 2.89 -4.07 10.12
C PRO A 4 1.59 -4.31 9.33
N GLU A 5 0.91 -5.44 9.58
CA GLU A 5 -0.35 -5.80 8.93
C GLU A 5 -1.50 -4.81 9.22
N TYR A 6 -1.49 -4.13 10.37
CA TYR A 6 -2.50 -3.12 10.68
C TYR A 6 -2.04 -1.70 10.34
N ILE A 7 -0.72 -1.49 10.19
CA ILE A 7 -0.17 -0.17 9.83
C ILE A 7 -0.31 0.09 8.32
N VAL A 8 -0.13 -0.94 7.49
CA VAL A 8 -0.19 -0.80 6.02
C VAL A 8 -1.53 -0.22 5.53
N PRO A 9 -2.71 -0.72 5.94
CA PRO A 9 -3.99 -0.17 5.50
C PRO A 9 -4.21 1.29 5.93
N LEU A 10 -3.80 1.64 7.17
CA LEU A 10 -3.90 3.02 7.65
C LEU A 10 -3.01 3.98 6.86
N LYS A 11 -1.80 3.52 6.50
CA LYS A 11 -0.90 4.31 5.66
C LYS A 11 -1.41 4.41 4.23
N ALA A 12 -2.06 3.39 3.68
CA ALA A 12 -2.68 3.45 2.36
C ALA A 12 -3.68 4.60 2.27
N ARG A 13 -4.56 4.77 3.28
CA ARG A 13 -5.49 5.91 3.33
C ARG A 13 -4.77 7.25 3.38
N ALA A 14 -3.73 7.38 4.20
CA ALA A 14 -2.95 8.62 4.28
C ALA A 14 -2.21 8.92 2.96
N TRP A 15 -1.78 7.89 2.23
CA TRP A 15 -1.18 8.06 0.90
C TRP A 15 -2.19 8.63 -0.10
N ILE A 16 -3.42 8.10 -0.10
CA ILE A 16 -4.53 8.55 -0.95
C ILE A 16 -4.81 10.03 -0.66
N ASP A 17 -4.97 10.40 0.62
CA ASP A 17 -5.20 11.80 1.01
C ASP A 17 -4.08 12.74 0.51
N LEU A 18 -2.81 12.39 0.74
CA LEU A 18 -1.68 13.19 0.25
C LEU A 18 -1.69 13.32 -1.28
N THR A 19 -2.02 12.25 -1.99
CA THR A 19 -2.06 12.23 -3.45
C THR A 19 -3.20 13.08 -3.98
N ASP A 20 -4.41 12.94 -3.43
CA ASP A 20 -5.58 13.72 -3.83
C ASP A 20 -5.39 15.21 -3.54
N ARG A 21 -4.81 15.55 -2.38
CA ARG A 21 -4.48 16.94 -2.03
C ARG A 21 -3.50 17.55 -3.02
N HIS A 22 -2.46 16.81 -3.39
CA HIS A 22 -1.50 17.23 -4.41
C HIS A 22 -2.15 17.41 -5.78
N GLU A 23 -3.04 16.49 -6.18
CA GLU A 23 -3.79 16.57 -7.44
C GLU A 23 -4.75 17.76 -7.48
N ARG A 24 -5.29 18.19 -6.34
CA ARG A 24 -6.08 19.43 -6.20
C ARG A 24 -5.25 20.71 -6.20
N GLY A 25 -3.92 20.62 -6.30
CA GLY A 25 -3.02 21.77 -6.32
C GLY A 25 -2.68 22.34 -4.94
N GLU A 26 -2.92 21.60 -3.86
CA GLU A 26 -2.44 21.97 -2.53
C GLU A 26 -0.90 21.85 -2.46
N ALA A 27 -0.29 22.55 -1.50
CA ALA A 27 1.16 22.54 -1.27
C ALA A 27 1.65 21.24 -0.61
N VAL A 28 1.51 20.11 -1.31
CA VAL A 28 2.01 18.80 -0.93
C VAL A 28 3.21 18.44 -1.82
N SER A 29 4.31 17.97 -1.23
CA SER A 29 5.48 17.58 -2.01
C SER A 29 5.32 16.19 -2.62
N ARG A 30 5.69 16.06 -3.91
CA ARG A 30 5.81 14.75 -4.58
C ARG A 30 6.78 13.81 -3.86
N ASP A 31 7.81 14.36 -3.20
CA ASP A 31 8.77 13.56 -2.45
C ASP A 31 8.14 12.94 -1.20
N ASP A 32 7.20 13.63 -0.56
CA ASP A 32 6.54 13.11 0.64
C ASP A 32 5.55 11.99 0.26
N ILE A 33 4.81 12.15 -0.83
CA ILE A 33 3.99 11.08 -1.41
C ILE A 33 4.85 9.85 -1.74
N LYS A 34 6.02 10.07 -2.37
CA LYS A 34 6.97 8.99 -2.72
C LYS A 34 7.55 8.30 -1.48
N LYS A 35 7.94 9.05 -0.45
CA LYS A 35 8.43 8.50 0.83
C LYS A 35 7.36 7.63 1.47
N HIS A 36 6.11 8.11 1.50
CA HIS A 36 5.01 7.40 2.14
C HIS A 36 4.66 6.10 1.41
N ARG A 37 4.64 6.11 0.06
CA ARG A 37 4.55 4.87 -0.75
C ARG A 37 5.67 3.89 -0.40
N ASN A 38 6.91 4.37 -0.35
CA ASN A 38 8.07 3.53 -0.08
C ASN A 38 8.05 2.95 1.34
N ASP A 39 7.51 3.69 2.30
CA ASP A 39 7.32 3.20 3.67
C ASP A 39 6.30 2.06 3.74
N ILE A 40 5.18 2.17 3.01
CA ILE A 40 4.20 1.08 2.87
C ILE A 40 4.87 -0.16 2.28
N ILE A 41 5.64 0.00 1.20
CA ILE A 41 6.34 -1.14 0.57
C ILE A 41 7.31 -1.82 1.55
N ARG A 42 8.08 -1.05 2.32
CA ARG A 42 8.99 -1.59 3.34
C ARG A 42 8.25 -2.32 4.44
N LEU A 43 7.12 -1.79 4.91
CA LEU A 43 6.29 -2.44 5.93
C LEU A 43 5.69 -3.75 5.42
N SER A 44 5.26 -3.79 4.15
CA SER A 44 4.75 -5.00 3.53
C SER A 44 5.76 -6.14 3.53
N GLN A 45 7.07 -5.86 3.41
CA GLN A 45 8.12 -6.88 3.47
C GLN A 45 8.24 -7.57 4.84
N LEU A 46 7.67 -6.99 5.89
CA LEU A 46 7.66 -7.54 7.25
C LEU A 46 6.44 -8.43 7.52
N ILE A 47 5.47 -8.45 6.60
CA ILE A 47 4.24 -9.22 6.75
C ILE A 47 4.50 -10.67 6.34
N SER A 48 4.04 -11.61 7.17
CA SER A 48 4.08 -13.04 6.82
C SER A 48 3.19 -13.32 5.59
N PRO A 49 3.68 -14.02 4.55
CA PRO A 49 2.86 -14.45 3.41
C PRO A 49 1.65 -15.31 3.79
N GLY A 50 1.70 -15.98 4.94
CA GLY A 50 0.59 -16.77 5.49
C GLY A 50 -0.42 -15.98 6.32
N ALA A 51 -0.18 -14.68 6.59
CA ALA A 51 -1.11 -13.86 7.35
C ALA A 51 -2.43 -13.70 6.60
N ARG A 52 -3.55 -13.76 7.31
CA ARG A 52 -4.90 -13.50 6.77
C ARG A 52 -5.61 -12.55 7.71
N ILE A 53 -5.88 -11.34 7.25
CA ILE A 53 -6.42 -10.25 8.06
C ILE A 53 -7.73 -9.78 7.44
N ALA A 54 -8.82 -9.94 8.20
CA ALA A 54 -10.11 -9.38 7.82
C ALA A 54 -10.09 -7.86 8.05
N LEU A 55 -10.37 -7.10 7.00
CA LEU A 55 -10.53 -5.65 7.08
C LEU A 55 -12.01 -5.25 6.96
N PRO A 56 -12.43 -4.17 7.63
CA PRO A 56 -13.68 -3.50 7.30
C PRO A 56 -13.68 -3.08 5.83
N TYR A 57 -14.85 -3.16 5.18
CA TYR A 57 -15.01 -2.90 3.75
C TYR A 57 -14.39 -1.55 3.31
N ALA A 58 -14.63 -0.48 4.08
CA ALA A 58 -14.06 0.84 3.77
C ALA A 58 -12.53 0.86 3.74
N ILE A 59 -11.88 0.25 4.74
CA ILE A 59 -10.41 0.20 4.84
C ILE A 59 -9.84 -0.70 3.74
N GLY A 60 -10.53 -1.80 3.45
CA GLY A 60 -10.20 -2.68 2.35
C GLY A 60 -10.27 -1.99 0.98
N GLY A 61 -11.30 -1.17 0.78
CA GLY A 61 -11.45 -0.31 -0.39
C GLY A 61 -10.30 0.68 -0.55
N ASP A 62 -9.91 1.38 0.52
CA ASP A 62 -8.76 2.29 0.51
C ASP A 62 -7.46 1.54 0.14
N LEU A 63 -7.24 0.34 0.71
CA LEU A 63 -6.04 -0.43 0.40
C LEU A 63 -6.03 -0.93 -1.05
N LYS A 64 -7.19 -1.35 -1.58
CA LYS A 64 -7.35 -1.75 -2.99
C LYS A 64 -7.08 -0.58 -3.95
N GLU A 65 -7.58 0.61 -3.62
CA GLU A 65 -7.29 1.82 -4.38
C GLU A 65 -5.80 2.16 -4.35
N PHE A 66 -5.16 2.09 -3.18
CA PHE A 66 -3.71 2.28 -3.07
C PHE A 66 -2.96 1.29 -3.96
N VAL A 67 -3.28 -0.01 -3.93
CA VAL A 67 -2.64 -1.01 -4.77
C VAL A 67 -2.78 -0.65 -6.25
N ALA A 68 -3.97 -0.23 -6.69
CA ALA A 68 -4.22 0.16 -8.08
C ALA A 68 -3.45 1.43 -8.50
N ARG A 69 -3.42 2.47 -7.66
CA ARG A 69 -2.80 3.77 -8.00
C ARG A 69 -1.29 3.77 -7.80
N ALA A 70 -0.83 3.21 -6.68
CA ALA A 70 0.55 3.32 -6.23
C ALA A 70 1.44 2.16 -6.72
N LEU A 71 0.90 0.97 -6.97
CA LEU A 71 1.69 -0.20 -7.37
C LEU A 71 1.58 -0.53 -8.88
N HIS A 72 1.28 0.48 -9.72
CA HIS A 72 1.32 0.31 -11.18
C HIS A 72 2.75 0.10 -11.72
N ASP A 73 2.86 -0.45 -12.93
CA ASP A 73 4.10 -0.78 -13.65
C ASP A 73 4.98 0.47 -13.87
N GLY A 74 5.72 0.84 -12.83
CA GLY A 74 6.70 1.90 -12.81
C GLY A 74 8.04 1.38 -12.31
N ALA A 75 9.06 2.24 -12.35
CA ALA A 75 10.42 1.86 -11.96
C ALA A 75 10.44 1.16 -10.60
N GLU A 76 10.99 -0.05 -10.57
CA GLU A 76 11.22 -0.78 -9.33
C GLU A 76 12.02 0.13 -8.38
N PRO A 77 11.62 0.20 -7.10
CA PRO A 77 12.39 0.93 -6.12
C PRO A 77 13.83 0.42 -6.12
N LYS A 78 14.78 1.29 -6.53
CA LYS A 78 16.20 0.96 -6.52
C LYS A 78 16.62 0.60 -5.10
N ALA A 79 16.81 -0.69 -4.87
CA ALA A 79 17.41 -1.32 -3.70
C ALA A 79 16.77 -0.93 -2.36
N PHE A 80 15.70 -1.64 -1.98
CA PHE A 80 15.21 -1.68 -0.60
C PHE A 80 16.01 -2.64 0.30
N GLY A 81 17.36 -2.65 0.25
CA GLY A 81 18.20 -3.34 1.25
C GLY A 81 18.01 -4.86 1.45
N VAL A 82 16.98 -5.46 0.84
CA VAL A 82 16.60 -6.86 0.82
C VAL A 82 16.39 -7.16 -0.66
N ILE A 83 17.27 -7.99 -1.20
CA ILE A 83 17.17 -8.51 -2.56
C ILE A 83 15.86 -9.32 -2.63
N GLY A 84 14.91 -8.96 -3.51
CA GLY A 84 13.93 -9.95 -4.00
C GLY A 84 12.42 -9.71 -3.89
N MET A 85 11.91 -8.50 -3.58
CA MET A 85 10.48 -8.20 -3.76
C MET A 85 10.24 -7.09 -4.77
N THR A 86 9.62 -7.45 -5.90
CA THR A 86 9.11 -6.53 -6.92
C THR A 86 7.85 -5.83 -6.44
N LEU A 87 7.41 -4.77 -7.14
CA LEU A 87 6.11 -4.15 -6.87
C LEU A 87 4.95 -5.14 -7.04
N GLN A 88 5.12 -6.10 -7.96
CA GLN A 88 4.13 -7.14 -8.21
C GLN A 88 4.08 -8.18 -7.08
N ASP A 89 5.22 -8.49 -6.45
CA ASP A 89 5.25 -9.36 -5.27
C ASP A 89 4.55 -8.69 -4.08
N VAL A 90 4.78 -7.39 -3.89
CA VAL A 90 4.10 -6.61 -2.85
C VAL A 90 2.59 -6.59 -3.11
N ARG A 91 2.17 -6.34 -4.35
CA ARG A 91 0.75 -6.40 -4.72
C ARG A 91 0.14 -7.77 -4.42
N SER A 92 0.80 -8.84 -4.88
CA SER A 92 0.33 -10.22 -4.69
C SER A 92 0.24 -10.59 -3.20
N LEU A 93 1.20 -10.13 -2.39
CA LEU A 93 1.18 -10.29 -0.94
C LEU A 93 -0.02 -9.58 -0.32
N LEU A 94 -0.26 -8.31 -0.66
CA LEU A 94 -1.37 -7.54 -0.10
C LEU A 94 -2.72 -8.13 -0.54
N ASP A 95 -2.86 -8.53 -1.80
CA ASP A 95 -4.06 -9.20 -2.32
C ASP A 95 -4.35 -10.48 -1.52
N ALA A 96 -3.33 -11.30 -1.23
CA ALA A 96 -3.48 -12.56 -0.49
C ALA A 96 -3.72 -12.37 1.02
N VAL A 97 -3.07 -11.38 1.64
CA VAL A 97 -3.18 -11.16 3.10
C VAL A 97 -4.54 -10.59 3.47
N TYR A 98 -5.09 -9.69 2.64
CA TYR A 98 -6.32 -8.98 2.95
C TYR A 98 -7.53 -9.45 2.15
N ASP A 99 -7.38 -10.31 1.14
CA ASP A 99 -8.46 -10.73 0.24
C ASP A 99 -9.07 -9.57 -0.58
N LEU A 100 -8.20 -8.69 -1.09
CA LEU A 100 -8.62 -7.49 -1.87
C LEU A 100 -9.43 -7.80 -3.14
N PRO A 101 -9.18 -8.90 -3.89
CA PRO A 101 -10.04 -9.29 -5.01
C PRO A 101 -11.48 -9.62 -4.59
N GLY A 102 -11.67 -10.25 -3.42
CA GLY A 102 -12.97 -10.57 -2.84
C GLY A 102 -13.76 -9.34 -2.35
N MET A 103 -13.09 -8.21 -2.16
CA MET A 103 -13.71 -6.92 -1.83
C MET A 103 -14.24 -6.22 -3.08
N ALA A 104 -15.30 -6.77 -3.69
CA ALA A 104 -16.14 -6.03 -4.62
C ALA A 104 -17.20 -5.23 -3.84
N SER A 105 -17.51 -4.02 -4.29
CA SER A 105 -18.61 -3.22 -3.74
C SER A 105 -19.93 -3.96 -3.82
N GLU A 106 -20.58 -4.10 -2.67
CA GLU A 106 -22.04 -4.24 -2.60
C GLU A 106 -22.74 -3.00 -3.18
#